data_AF-A0A1V2A5T1-F1
#
_entry.id   AF-A0A1V2A5T1-F1
#
_cell.length_a   1.000
_cell.length_b   1.000
_cell.length_c   1.000
_cell.angle_alpha   90.00
_cell.angle_beta   90.00
_cell.angle_gamma   90.00
#
_symmetry.space_group_name_H-M   'P 1'
#
loop_
_entity.id
_entity.type
_entity.pdbx_description
1 polymer ?
#
loop_
_entity_poly.entity_id
_entity_poly.type
_entity_poly.pdbx_seq_one_letter_code
_entity_poly.pdbx_strand_id
1 'polypeptide(L)' 'MNNSSRFVVNAAGKRGETYYTQCQDKKELKKWVEDNKEKLVIDELKIIDNHKHPLIKWFSFKK' A
#
# COMPACT_ATOMS: atom_id res chain seq x y z
N MET A 1 3.52 -23.03 -2.59
CA MET A 1 4.07 -21.66 -2.64
C MET A 1 3.07 -20.73 -1.96
N ASN A 2 3.14 -20.62 -0.63
CA ASN A 2 2.22 -19.75 0.13
C ASN A 2 2.88 -18.38 0.30
N ASN A 3 3.02 -17.64 -0.80
CA ASN A 3 3.51 -16.26 -0.77
C ASN A 3 2.37 -15.36 -0.31
N SER A 4 2.05 -15.40 0.98
CA SER A 4 1.12 -14.45 1.60
C SER A 4 1.77 -13.08 1.65
N SER A 5 1.58 -12.29 0.58
CA SER A 5 1.99 -10.90 0.50
C SER A 5 1.37 -10.12 1.66
N ARG A 6 2.23 -9.56 2.51
CA ARG A 6 1.81 -8.84 3.71
C ARG A 6 1.18 -7.50 3.37
N PHE A 7 1.73 -6.80 2.39
CA PHE A 7 1.26 -5.47 2.00
C PHE A 7 0.73 -5.50 0.57
N VAL A 8 -0.40 -4.85 0.33
CA VAL A 8 -0.93 -4.60 -1.00
C VAL A 8 -0.93 -3.09 -1.21
N VAL A 9 -0.36 -2.65 -2.31
CA VAL A 9 -0.21 -1.24 -2.64
C VAL A 9 -1.06 -0.94 -3.87
N ASN A 10 -1.97 0.01 -3.72
CA ASN A 10 -2.71 0.65 -4.81
C ASN A 10 -2.27 2.10 -4.87
N ALA A 11 -1.82 2.58 -6.01
CA ALA A 11 -1.43 3.98 -6.17
C ALA A 11 -1.88 4.53 -7.52
N ALA A 12 -2.22 5.81 -7.56
CA ALA A 12 -2.45 6.53 -8.80
C ALA A 12 -1.13 7.19 -9.26
N GLY A 13 -0.89 7.17 -10.56
CA GLY A 13 0.19 7.89 -11.23
C GLY A 13 -0.27 9.28 -11.65
N LYS A 14 0.65 10.24 -11.65
CA LYS A 14 0.39 11.64 -12.05
C LYS A 14 -0.13 11.78 -13.49
N ARG A 15 0.03 10.75 -14.33
CA ARG A 15 -0.41 10.72 -15.72
C ARG A 15 -1.70 9.90 -15.93
N GLY A 16 -2.43 9.57 -14.86
CA GLY A 16 -3.64 8.75 -14.91
C GLY A 16 -3.38 7.23 -14.94
N GLU A 17 -2.12 6.82 -14.74
CA GLU A 17 -1.75 5.41 -14.59
C GLU A 17 -2.20 4.89 -13.22
N THR A 18 -2.41 3.58 -13.09
CA THR A 18 -2.70 2.94 -11.80
C THR A 18 -1.68 1.84 -11.54
N TYR A 19 -1.09 1.87 -10.35
CA TYR A 19 -0.10 0.91 -9.92
C TYR A 19 -0.70 -0.02 -8.87
N TYR A 20 -0.62 -1.32 -9.13
CA TYR A 20 -0.99 -2.37 -8.19
C TYR A 20 0.23 -3.26 -7.96
N THR A 21 0.72 -3.28 -6.73
CA THR A 21 1.82 -4.18 -6.34
C THR A 21 1.56 -4.85 -5.01
N GLN A 22 2.24 -5.96 -4.79
CA GLN A 22 2.21 -6.71 -3.55
C GLN A 22 3.62 -6.72 -2.97
N CYS A 23 3.75 -6.35 -1.71
CA CYS A 23 5.03 -6.35 -1.01
C CYS A 23 5.02 -7.35 0.14
N GLN A 24 6.09 -8.13 0.28
CA GLN A 24 6.18 -9.14 1.34
C GLN A 24 6.55 -8.53 2.70
N ASP A 25 7.32 -7.45 2.69
CA ASP A 25 7.82 -6.81 3.90
C ASP A 25 7.89 -5.28 3.77
N LYS A 26 8.14 -4.61 4.90
CA LYS A 26 8.19 -3.14 4.96
C LYS A 26 9.37 -2.57 4.17
N LYS A 27 10.46 -3.33 3.98
CA LYS A 27 11.65 -2.86 3.26
C LYS A 27 11.36 -2.83 1.77
N GLU A 28 10.75 -3.89 1.24
CA GLU A 28 10.28 -3.97 -0.14
C GLU A 28 9.25 -2.88 -0.45
N LEU A 29 8.29 -2.69 0.46
CA LEU A 29 7.30 -1.62 0.34
C LEU A 29 7.95 -0.23 0.27
N LYS A 30 8.87 0.07 1.20
CA LYS A 30 9.57 1.36 1.23
C LYS A 30 10.34 1.59 -0.06
N LYS A 31 11.11 0.59 -0.49
CA LYS A 31 11.89 0.66 -1.73
C LYS A 31 10.97 0.95 -2.93
N TRP A 32 9.88 0.21 -3.06
CA TRP A 32 8.92 0.42 -4.15
C TRP A 32 8.32 1.82 -4.14
N VAL A 33 7.95 2.34 -2.97
CA VAL A 33 7.43 3.70 -2.84
C VAL A 33 8.49 4.72 -3.22
N GLU A 34 9.74 4.57 -2.78
CA GLU A 34 10.83 5.50 -3.12
C GLU A 34 11.15 5.51 -4.62
N ASP A 35 11.26 4.33 -5.25
CA ASP A 35 11.51 4.19 -6.69
C ASP A 35 10.40 4.82 -7.56
N ASN A 36 9.16 4.84 -7.07
CA ASN A 36 8.00 5.32 -7.83
C ASN A 36 7.48 6.69 -7.35
N LYS A 37 7.99 7.22 -6.24
CA LYS A 37 7.50 8.43 -5.56
C LYS A 37 7.31 9.62 -6.49
N GLU A 38 8.20 9.79 -7.47
CA GLU A 38 8.15 10.91 -8.40
C GLU A 38 6.99 10.79 -9.40
N LYS A 39 6.57 9.57 -9.71
CA LYS A 39 5.50 9.24 -10.66
C LYS A 39 4.15 9.10 -9.97
N LEU A 40 4.14 8.77 -8.68
CA LEU A 40 2.92 8.57 -7.89
C LEU A 40 2.32 9.89 -7.41
N VAL A 41 0.99 9.90 -7.35
CA VAL A 41 0.21 10.85 -6.56
C VAL A 41 0.20 10.32 -5.13
N ILE A 42 1.10 10.82 -4.27
CA ILE A 42 1.24 10.34 -2.88
C ILE A 42 -0.09 10.41 -2.12
N ASP A 43 -0.91 11.43 -2.39
CA ASP A 43 -2.20 11.63 -1.73
C ASP A 43 -3.17 10.46 -1.99
N GLU A 44 -3.01 9.77 -3.12
CA GLU A 44 -3.84 8.64 -3.54
C GLU A 44 -3.18 7.27 -3.28
N LEU A 45 -2.05 7.23 -2.57
CA LEU A 45 -1.36 6.00 -2.21
C LEU A 45 -2.11 5.25 -1.10
N LYS A 46 -2.70 4.10 -1.44
CA LYS A 46 -3.39 3.20 -0.50
C LYS A 46 -2.56 1.95 -0.26
N ILE A 47 -2.10 1.78 0.97
CA ILE A 47 -1.36 0.59 1.42
C ILE A 47 -2.24 -0.21 2.38
N ILE A 48 -2.47 -1.48 2.07
CA ILE A 48 -3.26 -2.42 2.86
C ILE A 48 -2.30 -3.44 3.48
N ASP A 49 -2.26 -3.57 4.81
CA ASP A 49 -1.49 -4.60 5.51
C ASP A 49 -2.40 -5.78 5.82
N ASN A 50 -2.31 -6.85 5.04
CA ASN A 50 -3.10 -8.07 5.18
C ASN A 50 -2.80 -8.83 6.48
N HIS A 51 -1.64 -8.59 7.10
CA HIS A 51 -1.25 -9.21 8.36
C HIS A 51 -1.72 -8.42 9.59
N LYS A 52 -2.09 -7.15 9.43
CA LYS A 52 -2.88 -6.45 10.45
C LYS A 52 -4.27 -7.06 10.39
N HIS A 53 -4.61 -7.80 11.45
CA HIS A 53 -5.90 -8.44 11.63
C HIS A 53 -7.05 -7.54 11.13
N PRO A 54 -8.10 -8.09 10.47
CA PRO A 54 -9.29 -7.34 10.05
C PRO A 54 -10.05 -6.63 11.19
N LEU A 55 -9.56 -6.70 12.43
CA LEU A 55 -10.11 -6.11 13.65
C LEU A 55 -9.73 -4.64 13.87
N ILE A 56 -8.74 -4.09 13.15
CA ILE A 56 -8.42 -2.64 13.23
C ILE A 56 -9.35 -1.79 12.35
N LYS A 57 -10.42 -2.37 11.78
CA LYS A 57 -11.54 -1.60 11.21
C LYS A 57 -12.40 -0.89 12.28
N TRP A 58 -12.11 -1.06 13.58
CA TRP A 58 -12.91 -0.50 14.66
C TRP A 58 -12.18 0.58 15.47
N PHE A 59 -11.74 1.64 14.80
CA PHE A 59 -11.61 2.95 15.46
C PHE A 59 -12.21 4.01 14.54
N SER A 60 -13.54 3.96 14.40
CA SER A 60 -14.30 5.20 14.27
C SER A 60 -14.06 5.97 15.56
N PHE A 61 -13.05 6.83 15.58
CA PHE A 61 -12.99 7.91 16.55
C PHE A 61 -14.21 8.80 16.27
N LYS A 62 -15.30 8.52 16.98
CA LYS A 62 -16.37 9.48 17.19
C LYS A 62 -15.76 10.62 18.01
N LYS A 63 -15.83 11.81 17.40
CA LYS A 63 -15.83 13.18 17.94
C LYS A 63 -15.41 13.40 19.38
#